data_AF-A0A352C3K3-F1
#
_entry.id   AF-A0A352C3K3-F1
#
_cell.length_a   1.000
_cell.length_b   1.000
_cell.length_c   1.000
_cell.angle_alpha   90.00
_cell.angle_beta   90.00
_cell.angle_gamma   90.00
#
_symmetry.space_group_name_H-M   'P 1'
#
loop_
_entity.id
_entity.type
_entity.pdbx_description
1 polymer ?
#
loop_
_entity_poly.entity_id
_entity_poly.type
_entity_poly.pdbx_seq_one_letter_code
_entity_poly.pdbx_strand_id
1 'polypeptide(L)' 'EFSDPKVDKTIPPYLFKNAQELLELCKCNHISIAELIMQNELTWASKEEIEQGVLNIAQVMLDCINRGCHHEG' A
#
# COMPACT_ATOMS: atom_id res chain seq x y z
N GLU A 1 18.29 12.32 -15.96
CA GLU A 1 19.01 11.35 -15.10
C GLU A 1 18.04 10.85 -14.04
N PHE A 2 17.30 9.78 -14.34
CA PHE A 2 16.49 9.10 -13.33
C PHE A 2 17.43 8.15 -12.60
N SER A 3 18.04 8.66 -11.53
CA SER A 3 18.94 7.88 -10.69
C SER A 3 18.14 6.73 -10.09
N ASP A 4 18.51 5.51 -10.48
CA ASP A 4 18.06 4.24 -9.91
C ASP A 4 18.58 4.16 -8.46
N PRO A 5 17.74 4.39 -7.43
CA PRO A 5 18.18 4.30 -6.06
C PRO A 5 17.88 2.87 -5.63
N LYS A 6 18.84 1.97 -5.87
CA LYS A 6 19.05 0.70 -5.15
C LYS A 6 17.79 0.23 -4.41
N VAL A 7 16.89 -0.46 -5.10
CA VAL A 7 15.83 -1.22 -4.41
C VAL A 7 16.55 -2.26 -3.57
N ASP A 8 16.59 -2.04 -2.26
CA ASP A 8 16.98 -3.06 -1.32
C ASP A 8 16.07 -4.26 -1.57
N LYS A 9 16.66 -5.36 -2.05
CA LYS A 9 15.93 -6.55 -2.52
C LYS A 9 15.47 -7.37 -1.33
N THR A 10 14.79 -6.76 -0.37
CA THR A 10 14.12 -7.48 0.70
C THR A 10 12.84 -8.07 0.13
N ILE A 11 12.82 -9.40 0.00
CA ILE A 11 11.67 -10.15 -0.49
C ILE A 11 10.61 -10.15 0.63
N PRO A 12 9.37 -9.73 0.35
CA PRO A 12 8.33 -9.70 1.36
C PRO A 12 7.92 -11.12 1.77
N PRO A 13 7.40 -11.32 2.99
CA PRO A 13 7.08 -12.63 3.53
C PRO A 13 5.98 -13.38 2.74
N TYR A 14 5.01 -12.66 2.15
CA TYR A 14 3.89 -13.27 1.43
C TYR A 14 3.90 -12.91 -0.05
N LEU A 15 4.61 -13.71 -0.86
CA LEU A 15 4.62 -13.58 -2.32
C LEU A 15 3.41 -14.26 -2.96
N PHE A 16 2.71 -13.55 -3.85
CA PHE A 16 1.66 -14.09 -4.70
C PHE A 16 1.68 -13.43 -6.08
N LYS A 17 1.22 -14.14 -7.11
CA LYS A 17 1.17 -13.67 -8.50
C LYS A 17 -0.24 -13.54 -9.05
N ASN A 18 -1.24 -14.05 -8.34
CA ASN A 18 -2.64 -14.02 -8.76
C ASN A 18 -3.57 -14.00 -7.53
N ALA A 19 -4.85 -13.77 -7.79
CA ALA A 19 -5.86 -13.67 -6.74
C ALA A 19 -6.08 -15.00 -6.00
N GLN A 20 -5.91 -16.15 -6.66
CA GLN A 20 -6.08 -17.46 -6.03
C GLN A 20 -5.01 -17.69 -4.95
N GLU A 21 -3.75 -17.45 -5.29
CA GLU A 21 -2.61 -17.53 -4.35
C GLU A 21 -2.78 -16.55 -3.18
N LEU A 22 -3.23 -15.32 -3.44
CA LEU A 22 -3.51 -14.34 -2.37
C LEU A 22 -4.54 -14.87 -1.37
N LEU A 23 -5.65 -15.43 -1.87
CA LEU A 23 -6.72 -15.96 -1.02
C LEU A 23 -6.28 -17.22 -0.25
N GLU A 24 -5.46 -18.06 -0.85
CA GLU A 24 -4.86 -19.22 -0.18
C GLU A 24 -3.94 -18.78 0.97
N LEU A 25 -3.06 -17.80 0.72
CA LEU A 25 -2.19 -17.26 1.77
C LEU A 25 -2.98 -16.65 2.93
N CYS A 26 -4.03 -15.88 2.66
CA CYS A 26 -4.89 -15.33 3.69
C CYS A 26 -5.54 -16.43 4.55
N LYS A 27 -6.07 -17.48 3.90
CA LYS A 27 -6.70 -18.62 4.59
C LYS A 27 -5.71 -19.42 5.42
N CYS A 28 -4.54 -19.73 4.88
CA CYS A 28 -3.51 -20.51 5.56
C CYS A 28 -2.91 -19.78 6.78
N ASN A 29 -2.81 -18.45 6.71
CA ASN A 29 -2.26 -17.64 7.81
C ASN A 29 -3.33 -17.09 8.76
N HIS A 30 -4.62 -17.33 8.48
CA HIS A 30 -5.76 -16.81 9.25
C HIS A 30 -5.77 -15.28 9.40
N ILE A 31 -5.37 -14.57 8.33
CA ILE A 31 -5.34 -13.10 8.27
C ILE A 31 -6.17 -12.58 7.10
N SER A 32 -6.63 -11.34 7.22
CA SER A 32 -7.27 -10.60 6.13
C SER A 32 -6.25 -10.19 5.05
N ILE A 33 -6.75 -9.81 3.88
CA ILE A 33 -5.92 -9.26 2.80
C ILE A 33 -5.17 -8.00 3.28
N ALA A 34 -5.84 -7.13 4.03
CA ALA A 34 -5.21 -5.90 4.54
C ALA A 34 -4.06 -6.20 5.51
N GLU A 35 -4.23 -7.17 6.40
CA GLU A 35 -3.16 -7.63 7.29
C GLU A 35 -2.01 -8.27 6.52
N LEU A 36 -2.30 -9.12 5.52
CA LEU A 36 -1.27 -9.72 4.66
C LEU A 36 -0.46 -8.65 3.93
N ILE A 37 -1.12 -7.66 3.33
CA ILE A 37 -0.45 -6.55 2.66
C ILE A 37 0.34 -5.70 3.65
N MET A 38 -0.19 -5.40 4.83
CA MET A 38 0.56 -4.71 5.89
C MET A 38 1.84 -5.46 6.25
N GLN A 39 1.80 -6.79 6.42
CA GLN A 39 3.01 -7.59 6.69
C GLN A 39 4.03 -7.53 5.53
N ASN A 40 3.56 -7.44 4.29
CA ASN A 40 4.43 -7.25 3.13
C ASN A 40 5.06 -5.85 3.12
N GLU A 41 4.28 -4.79 3.31
CA GLU A 41 4.75 -3.40 3.29
C GLU A 41 5.75 -3.09 4.41
N LEU A 42 5.60 -3.74 5.57
CA LEU A 42 6.55 -3.66 6.69
C LEU A 42 7.97 -4.14 6.35
N THR A 43 8.16 -4.76 5.18
CA THR A 43 9.47 -5.14 4.64
C THR A 43 10.30 -3.92 4.19
N TRP A 44 9.64 -2.82 3.83
CA TRP A 44 10.28 -1.65 3.22
C TRP A 44 10.08 -0.36 4.02
N ALA A 45 9.03 -0.27 4.83
CA ALA A 45 8.70 0.91 5.60
C ALA A 45 8.17 0.55 7.00
N SER A 46 8.28 1.48 7.93
CA SER A 46 7.65 1.35 9.24
C SER A 46 6.12 1.45 9.13
N LYS A 47 5.42 0.92 10.14
CA LYS A 47 3.95 1.02 10.20
C LYS A 47 3.48 2.47 10.15
N GLU A 48 4.17 3.34 10.87
CA GLU A 48 3.88 4.77 10.93
C GLU A 48 4.01 5.43 9.56
N GLU A 49 5.08 5.14 8.81
CA GLU A 49 5.27 5.66 7.45
C GLU A 49 4.18 5.19 6.49
N ILE A 50 3.77 3.92 6.58
CA ILE A 50 2.70 3.35 5.75
C ILE A 50 1.38 4.05 6.06
N GLU A 51 1.01 4.15 7.33
CA GLU A 51 -0.25 4.79 7.75
C GLU A 51 -0.29 6.27 7.35
N GLN A 52 0.80 7.01 7.56
CA GLN A 52 0.90 8.41 7.12
C GLN A 52 0.81 8.54 5.59
N GLY A 53 1.43 7.64 4.84
CA GLY A 53 1.35 7.61 3.38
C GLY A 53 -0.09 7.43 2.87
N VAL A 54 -0.83 6.47 3.44
CA VAL A 54 -2.24 6.23 3.09
C VAL A 54 -3.11 7.43 3.46
N LEU A 55 -2.94 8.00 4.65
CA LEU A 55 -3.68 9.20 5.07
C LEU A 55 -3.40 10.40 4.16
N ASN A 56 -2.15 10.59 3.73
CA ASN A 56 -1.80 11.66 2.82
C ASN A 56 -2.46 11.49 1.45
N ILE A 57 -2.49 10.27 0.89
CA ILE A 57 -3.21 9.99 -0.36
C ILE A 57 -4.70 10.31 -0.21
N ALA A 58 -5.31 9.88 0.89
CA ALA A 58 -6.73 10.16 1.17
C ALA A 58 -6.99 11.68 1.28
N GLN A 59 -6.11 12.42 1.97
CA GLN A 59 -6.22 13.87 2.09
C GLN A 59 -6.15 14.55 0.72
N VAL A 60 -5.21 14.15 -0.15
CA VAL A 60 -5.10 14.70 -1.50
C VAL A 60 -6.36 14.41 -2.33
N MET A 61 -6.93 13.21 -2.22
CA MET A 61 -8.20 12.86 -2.88
C MET A 61 -9.35 13.76 -2.40
N LEU A 62 -9.46 13.97 -1.09
CA LEU A 62 -10.48 14.86 -0.51
C LEU A 62 -10.30 16.31 -0.95
N ASP A 63 -9.06 16.80 -0.98
CA ASP A 63 -8.78 18.17 -1.43
C ASP A 63 -9.10 18.35 -2.91
N CYS A 64 -8.87 17.34 -3.75
CA CYS A 64 -9.28 17.33 -5.16
C CYS A 64 -10.81 17.45 -5.29
N ILE A 65 -11.57 16.66 -4.52
CA ILE A 65 -13.04 16.72 -4.52
C ILE A 65 -13.50 18.11 -4.09
N ASN A 66 -12.96 18.63 -2.98
CA ASN A 66 -13.31 19.96 -2.49
C ASN A 66 -13.02 21.04 -3.53
N ARG A 67 -11.84 21.04 -4.15
CA ARG A 67 -11.51 22.00 -5.21
C ARG A 67 -12.48 21.91 -6.37
N GLY A 68 -12.84 20.69 -6.81
CA GLY A 68 -13.79 20.48 -7.90
C GLY A 68 -15.21 20.95 -7.56
N CYS A 69 -15.66 20.78 -6.32
CA CYS A 69 -16.97 21.25 -5.88
C CYS A 69 -17.04 22.78 -5.71
N HIS A 70 -15.92 23.47 -5.46
CA HIS A 70 -15.88 24.91 -5.19
C HIS A 70 -15.40 25.77 -6.38
N HIS A 71 -14.91 25.16 -7.45
CA HIS A 71 -14.58 25.88 -8.69
C HIS A 71 -15.69 25.64 -9.71
N GLU A 72 -16.60 26.61 -9.82
CA GLU A 72 -17.38 26.80 -11.05
C GLU A 72 -16.45 27.40 -12.12
N GLY A 73 -16.57 26.92 -13.35
CA GLY A 73 -15.83 27.44 -14.51
C GLY A 73 -16.26 28.84 -14.90
#